data_AF-A0A1B2R276-F1
#
_entry.id   AF-A0A1B2R276-F1
#
_cell.length_a   1.000
_cell.length_b   1.000
_cell.length_c   1.000
_cell.angle_alpha   90.00
_cell.angle_beta   90.00
_cell.angle_gamma   90.00
#
_symmetry.space_group_name_H-M   'P 1'
#
loop_
_entity.id
_entity.type
_entity.pdbx_description
1 polymer ?
#
loop_
_entity_poly.entity_id
_entity_poly.type
_entity_poly.pdbx_seq_one_letter_code
_entity_poly.pdbx_strand_id
1 'polypeptide(L)' 'MATQGDKERDGEFSKLDLDFVRVLEDLIDALIANGTLRLTDLPPQAQRKLNERKQHRARLSEHLDLLDDEDGQVI' A
#
# COMPACT_ATOMS: atom_id res chain seq x y z
N MET A 1 12.85 -24.96 -23.74
CA MET A 1 11.88 -25.35 -22.69
C MET A 1 12.47 -24.95 -21.34
N ALA A 2 12.55 -23.65 -21.06
CA ALA A 2 13.21 -23.09 -19.87
C ALA A 2 12.70 -21.66 -19.57
N THR A 3 11.38 -21.47 -19.57
CA THR A 3 10.78 -20.14 -19.34
C THR A 3 9.55 -20.16 -18.43
N GLN A 4 9.08 -21.34 -18.00
CA GLN A 4 7.91 -21.47 -17.13
C GLN A 4 8.28 -21.33 -15.64
N GLY A 5 9.40 -21.95 -15.20
CA GLY A 5 9.83 -21.91 -13.80
C GLY A 5 10.36 -20.56 -13.32
N ASP A 6 10.94 -19.74 -14.21
CA ASP A 6 11.40 -18.39 -13.84
C ASP A 6 10.23 -17.42 -13.67
N LYS A 7 9.18 -17.51 -14.52
CA LYS A 7 7.98 -16.67 -14.38
C LYS A 7 7.18 -16.95 -13.11
N GLU A 8 7.10 -18.21 -12.68
CA GLU A 8 6.42 -18.59 -11.44
C GLU A 8 7.18 -18.09 -10.22
N ARG A 9 8.53 -18.17 -10.24
CA ARG A 9 9.37 -17.58 -9.19
C ARG A 9 9.29 -16.06 -9.17
N ASP A 10 9.38 -15.39 -10.31
CA ASP A 10 9.25 -13.93 -10.41
C ASP A 10 7.88 -13.45 -9.92
N GLY A 11 6.82 -14.21 -10.20
CA GLY A 11 5.47 -13.95 -9.69
C GLY A 11 5.34 -14.12 -8.17
N GLU A 12 5.99 -15.15 -7.60
CA GLU A 12 6.04 -15.36 -6.15
C GLU A 12 6.86 -14.28 -5.45
N PHE A 13 8.03 -13.91 -5.99
CA PHE A 13 8.83 -12.78 -5.52
C PHE A 13 8.06 -11.46 -5.58
N SER A 14 7.39 -11.18 -6.70
CA SER A 14 6.59 -9.96 -6.85
C SER A 14 5.44 -9.90 -5.84
N LYS A 15 4.85 -11.05 -5.49
CA LYS A 15 3.80 -11.13 -4.47
C LYS A 15 4.37 -10.91 -3.06
N LEU A 16 5.51 -11.52 -2.75
CA LEU A 16 6.22 -11.29 -1.48
C LEU A 16 6.65 -9.84 -1.33
N ASP A 17 7.15 -9.20 -2.39
CA ASP A 17 7.48 -7.78 -2.40
C ASP A 17 6.24 -6.92 -2.19
N LEU A 18 5.11 -7.24 -2.83
CA LEU A 18 3.86 -6.50 -2.63
C LEU A 18 3.39 -6.55 -1.18
N ASP A 19 3.41 -7.74 -0.57
CA ASP A 19 3.03 -7.96 0.82
C ASP A 19 4.01 -7.27 1.78
N PHE A 20 5.31 -7.36 1.50
CA PHE A 20 6.34 -6.72 2.31
C PHE A 20 6.21 -5.20 2.33
N VAL A 21 5.96 -4.58 1.18
CA VAL A 21 5.83 -3.12 1.12
C VAL A 21 4.55 -2.67 1.83
N ARG A 22 3.47 -3.47 1.91
CA ARG A 22 2.29 -3.14 2.75
C ARG A 22 2.64 -3.11 4.24
N VAL A 23 3.33 -4.13 4.72
CA VAL A 23 3.81 -4.18 6.12
C VAL A 23 4.75 -3.03 6.44
N LEU A 24 5.63 -2.66 5.50
CA LEU A 24 6.51 -1.51 5.66
C LEU A 24 5.72 -0.20 5.78
N GLU A 25 4.67 -0.03 4.98
CA GLU A 25 3.79 1.14 5.04
C GLU A 25 3.06 1.23 6.39
N ASP A 26 2.52 0.11 6.89
CA ASP A 26 1.87 0.06 8.20
C ASP A 26 2.85 0.33 9.35
N LEU A 27 4.09 -0.17 9.25
CA LEU A 27 5.15 0.11 10.23
C LEU A 27 5.52 1.60 10.23
N ILE A 28 5.67 2.20 9.05
CA ILE A 28 5.95 3.64 8.93
C ILE A 28 4.79 4.45 9.53
N ASP A 29 3.55 4.10 9.22
CA ASP A 29 2.36 4.78 9.77
C ASP A 29 2.29 4.62 11.30
N ALA A 30 2.57 3.43 11.84
CA ALA A 30 2.63 3.19 13.29
C ALA A 30 3.73 4.01 13.98
N LEU A 31 4.92 4.11 13.38
CA LEU A 31 6.03 4.91 13.91
C LEU A 31 5.75 6.42 13.86
N ILE A 32 5.06 6.88 12.81
CA ILE A 32 4.59 8.26 12.69
C ILE A 32 3.51 8.55 13.75
N ALA A 33 2.53 7.65 13.91
CA ALA A 33 1.46 7.79 14.90
C ALA A 33 2.00 7.81 16.33
N ASN A 34 3.04 7.02 16.62
CA ASN A 34 3.75 7.03 17.90
C ASN A 34 4.69 8.24 18.07
N GLY A 35 4.78 9.13 17.08
CA GLY A 35 5.65 10.32 17.12
C GLY A 35 7.15 10.01 17.14
N THR A 36 7.56 8.76 16.92
CA THR A 36 8.96 8.31 16.93
C THR A 36 9.66 8.58 15.60
N LEU A 37 8.90 8.68 14.51
CA LEU A 37 9.37 8.99 13.17
C LEU A 37 8.62 10.20 12.62
N ARG A 38 9.33 11.22 12.11
CA ARG A 38 8.68 12.30 11.36
C ARG A 38 8.89 12.08 9.86
N LEU A 39 7.90 12.45 9.06
CA LEU A 39 7.99 12.32 7.59
C LEU A 39 9.21 13.07 7.02
N THR A 40 9.63 14.15 7.68
CA THR A 40 10.79 14.98 7.32
C THR A 40 12.12 14.30 7.54
N ASP A 41 12.17 13.25 8.36
CA ASP A 41 13.41 12.51 8.67
C ASP A 41 13.71 11.43 7.61
N LEU A 42 12.75 11.18 6.70
CA LEU A 42 12.92 10.25 5.59
C LEU A 42 13.56 10.94 4.37
N PRO A 43 14.37 10.23 3.57
CA PRO A 43 14.93 10.78 2.34
C PRO A 43 13.81 11.17 1.36
N PRO A 44 14.03 12.17 0.49
CA PRO A 44 12.99 12.72 -0.38
C PRO A 44 12.37 11.68 -1.33
N GLN A 45 13.12 10.63 -1.69
CA GLN A 45 12.59 9.50 -2.47
C GLN A 45 11.56 8.67 -1.68
N ALA A 46 11.80 8.45 -0.38
CA ALA A 46 10.88 7.73 0.49
C ALA A 46 9.63 8.55 0.79
N GLN A 47 9.77 9.87 0.99
CA GLN A 47 8.62 10.78 1.14
C GLN A 47 7.69 10.72 -0.08
N ARG A 48 8.25 10.78 -1.30
CA ARG A 48 7.47 10.69 -2.54
C ARG A 48 6.75 9.35 -2.67
N LYS A 49 7.44 8.23 -2.47
CA LYS A 49 6.84 6.89 -2.54
C LYS A 49 5.74 6.70 -1.50
N LEU A 50 5.93 7.21 -0.29
CA LEU A 50 4.92 7.12 0.77
C LEU A 50 3.68 7.96 0.43
N ASN A 51 3.87 9.18 -0.11
CA ASN A 51 2.76 10.01 -0.59
C ASN A 51 2.00 9.38 -1.76
N GLU A 52 2.71 8.83 -2.74
CA GLU A 52 2.10 8.11 -3.86
C GLU A 52 1.24 6.93 -3.35
N ARG A 53 1.77 6.12 -2.43
CA ARG A 53 1.03 5.00 -1.83
C ARG A 53 -0.16 5.43 -0.98
N LYS A 54 -0.01 6.48 -0.16
CA LYS A 54 -1.14 7.06 0.60
C LYS A 54 -2.26 7.55 -0.32
N GLN A 55 -1.93 8.18 -1.45
CA GLN A 55 -2.92 8.59 -2.45
C GLN A 55 -3.59 7.39 -3.12
N HIS A 56 -2.85 6.32 -3.42
CA HIS A 56 -3.43 5.08 -3.94
C HIS A 56 -4.40 4.43 -2.94
N ARG A 57 -4.04 4.42 -1.65
CA ARG A 57 -4.90 3.90 -0.58
C ARG A 57 -6.15 4.76 -0.40
N ALA A 58 -6.01 6.08 -0.39
CA ALA A 58 -7.13 7.02 -0.26
C ALA A 58 -8.14 6.86 -1.40
N ARG A 59 -7.67 6.74 -2.66
CA ARG A 59 -8.54 6.50 -3.82
C ARG A 59 -9.26 5.16 -3.77
N LEU A 60 -8.59 4.11 -3.30
CA LEU A 60 -9.22 2.80 -3.14
C LEU A 60 -10.26 2.82 -2.01
N SER A 61 -9.96 3.52 -0.91
CA SER A 61 -10.89 3.69 0.21
C SER A 61 -12.10 4.51 -0.19
N GLU A 62 -11.92 5.62 -0.92
CA GLU A 62 -13.01 6.45 -1.46
C GLU A 62 -13.90 5.65 -2.42
N HIS A 63 -13.31 4.77 -3.23
CA HIS A 63 -14.09 3.91 -4.12
C HIS A 63 -14.85 2.80 -3.38
N LEU A 64 -14.33 2.31 -2.25
CA LEU A 64 -15.07 1.40 -1.37
C LEU A 64 -16.17 2.12 -0.60
N ASP A 65 -15.91 3.34 -0.11
CA ASP A 65 -16.88 4.17 0.63
C ASP A 65 -18.09 4.51 -0.27
N LEU A 66 -17.83 4.85 -1.53
CA LEU A 66 -18.89 5.09 -2.53
C LEU A 66 -19.77 3.85 -2.81
N LEU A 67 -19.22 2.65 -2.69
CA LEU A 67 -19.98 1.40 -2.85
C LEU A 67 -20.79 1.06 -1.60
N ASP A 68 -20.36 1.47 -0.41
CA ASP A 68 -21.07 1.28 0.86
C ASP A 68 -22.28 2.22 0.98
N ASP A 69 -22.22 3.39 0.35
CA ASP A 69 -23.34 4.35 0.27
C ASP A 69 -24.51 3.88 -0.64
N GLU A 70 -24.30 2.92 -1.54
CA GLU A 70 -25.35 2.38 -2.44
C GLU A 70 -26.21 1.25 -1.81
N ASP A 71 -25.84 0.73 -0.63
CA ASP A 71 -26.63 -0.27 0.13
C ASP A 71 -27.48 0.38 1.26
N GLY A 72 -27.60 1.71 1.25
CA GLY A 72 -28.32 2.51 2.25
C GLY A 72 -29.75 2.92 1.91
N GLN A 73 -30.34 2.47 0.79
CA GLN A 73 -31.71 2.85 0.43
C GLN A 73 -32.56 1.70 -0.11
N VAL A 74 -33.18 0.96 0.81
CA VAL A 74 -34.51 0.37 0.58
C VAL A 74 -35.37 0.59 1.81
N ILE A 75 -36.52 1.21 1.53
CA ILE A 75 -37.60 1.75 2.37
C ILE A 75 -38.00 0.85 3.54
#